data_AF-A0A238BRZ0-F1
#
_entry.id   AF-A0A238BRZ0-F1
#
_cell.length_a   1.000
_cell.length_b   1.000
_cell.length_c   1.000
_cell.angle_alpha   90.00
_cell.angle_beta   90.00
_cell.angle_gamma   90.00
#
_symmetry.space_group_name_H-M   'P 1'
#
loop_
_entity.id
_entity.type
_entity.pdbx_description
1 polymer ?
#
loop_
_entity_poly.entity_id
_entity_poly.type
_entity_poly.pdbx_seq_one_letter_code
_entity_poly.pdbx_strand_id
1 'polypeptide(L)'
;MHLTWRNEFGRKIDGESSNSLFTIKLREHDSMYKKLSLVFTQIAKRDTGFYRCVARNSRRMSADWKVELIVVDEIHWKENNDIVGGMLGESLTIDCGSTGNPQPETHITNHKGLPLNETLFVTAGSEVTIKKLTNEYQDTIIKCLSVQEFEQYDATVVEEHEIRLDVWSSPKFSKSFVERFIVLDHLAQICCNVTRSNPPATHFRYLRGSNEIFNDSNHVVLTDALNQSSCLKILSPTEYDLGEYRCEVSNQKSKSQQTIAVKVAKCSDDLCDLESVHFCAKSSVIAPPGEVHVSLQSVGMTYVIWKIEEGFGEQLPIRRYIIEYIKKSILDQDSHDRTRGNNRVWFTYAIKMDVHLSKDGLYEVGGLRQGTMYLFRFAAENEAGIGDTVTVAVKTTSKIKLSKLTRSSSSHFQQLTFYRFFSLLFSHMVILKSSKFANFI
;
A
#
# COMPACT_ATOMS: atom_id res chain seq x y z
N MET A 1 1.43 29.53 -53.67
CA MET A 1 0.40 28.47 -53.56
C MET A 1 -0.69 28.92 -52.59
N HIS A 2 -1.95 28.70 -52.96
CA HIS A 2 -3.16 29.00 -52.18
C HIS A 2 -3.97 27.72 -52.03
N LEU A 3 -4.23 27.31 -50.78
CA LEU A 3 -5.03 26.13 -50.46
C LEU A 3 -6.45 26.54 -50.09
N THR A 4 -7.43 25.69 -50.40
CA THR A 4 -8.84 25.94 -50.07
C THR A 4 -9.59 24.63 -49.94
N TRP A 5 -10.34 24.45 -48.86
CA TRP A 5 -11.30 23.36 -48.75
C TRP A 5 -12.64 23.75 -49.37
N ARG A 6 -13.28 22.79 -50.02
CA ARG A 6 -14.62 22.91 -50.58
C ARG A 6 -15.47 21.72 -50.16
N ASN A 7 -16.75 21.97 -49.92
CA ASN A 7 -17.73 20.90 -49.67
C ASN A 7 -18.16 20.21 -50.97
N GLU A 8 -19.10 19.28 -50.87
CA GLU A 8 -19.61 18.48 -51.99
C GLU A 8 -20.19 19.34 -53.13
N PHE A 9 -20.82 20.48 -52.78
CA PHE A 9 -21.38 21.46 -53.71
C PHE A 9 -20.33 22.41 -54.30
N GLY A 10 -19.05 22.24 -53.98
CA GLY A 10 -17.97 23.09 -54.43
C GLY A 10 -17.90 24.46 -53.73
N ARG A 11 -18.70 24.69 -52.68
CA ARG A 11 -18.68 25.92 -51.88
C ARG A 11 -17.43 25.94 -51.01
N LYS A 12 -16.78 27.09 -50.94
CA LYS A 12 -15.57 27.29 -50.12
C LYS A 12 -15.94 27.17 -48.63
N ILE A 13 -15.15 26.39 -47.90
CA ILE A 13 -15.15 26.34 -46.44
C ILE A 13 -14.01 27.23 -45.98
N ASP A 14 -14.32 28.28 -45.23
CA ASP A 14 -13.33 29.23 -44.70
C ASP A 14 -13.25 29.13 -43.17
N GLY A 15 -12.55 30.08 -42.54
CA GLY A 15 -12.36 30.11 -41.08
C GLY A 15 -13.40 30.95 -40.34
N GLU A 16 -14.35 31.58 -41.05
CA GLU A 16 -15.15 32.69 -40.52
C GLU A 16 -16.66 32.46 -40.69
N SER A 17 -17.08 31.69 -41.70
CA SER A 17 -18.49 31.52 -42.06
C SER A 17 -19.24 30.50 -41.18
N SER A 18 -18.53 29.67 -40.42
CA SER A 18 -19.13 28.60 -39.62
C SER A 18 -18.22 28.27 -38.43
N ASN A 19 -18.84 28.09 -37.26
CA ASN A 19 -18.11 27.72 -36.04
C ASN A 19 -18.01 26.20 -35.85
N SER A 20 -18.78 25.40 -36.60
CA SER A 20 -18.82 23.93 -36.45
C SER A 20 -17.96 23.20 -37.47
N LEU A 21 -17.80 23.77 -38.67
CA LEU A 21 -16.99 23.28 -39.77
C LEU A 21 -16.24 24.45 -40.40
N PHE A 22 -14.92 24.45 -40.30
CA PHE A 22 -14.10 25.57 -40.74
C PHE A 22 -12.67 25.14 -41.11
N THR A 23 -11.86 26.08 -41.59
CA THR A 23 -10.46 25.81 -41.96
C THR A 23 -9.46 26.59 -41.11
N ILE A 24 -8.36 25.92 -40.74
CA ILE A 24 -7.25 26.53 -40.01
C ILE A 24 -5.98 26.43 -40.85
N LYS A 25 -5.30 27.56 -41.05
CA LYS A 25 -3.98 27.60 -41.70
C LYS A 25 -2.91 27.26 -40.69
N LEU A 26 -2.14 26.22 -40.96
CA LEU A 26 -0.99 25.83 -40.13
C LEU A 26 0.31 26.19 -40.87
N ARG A 27 1.26 26.77 -40.14
CA ARG A 27 2.65 26.91 -40.57
C ARG A 27 3.41 25.73 -40.02
N GLU A 28 3.94 24.90 -40.90
CA GLU A 28 4.83 23.81 -40.51
C GLU A 28 6.22 24.39 -40.21
N HIS A 29 6.79 24.05 -39.06
CA HIS A 29 8.10 24.56 -38.66
C HIS A 29 9.17 24.02 -39.64
N ASP A 30 10.10 24.89 -40.07
CA ASP A 30 11.20 24.53 -40.99
C ASP A 30 10.77 24.00 -42.38
N SER A 31 9.55 24.30 -42.80
CA SER A 31 8.98 23.89 -44.09
C SER A 31 8.44 25.11 -44.86
N MET A 32 8.75 25.17 -46.17
CA MET A 32 8.18 26.16 -47.09
C MET A 32 6.76 25.79 -47.56
N TYR A 33 6.24 24.65 -47.13
CA TYR A 33 4.92 24.15 -47.52
C TYR A 33 3.82 24.80 -46.67
N LYS A 34 2.70 25.14 -47.32
CA LYS A 34 1.51 25.65 -46.64
C LYS A 34 0.60 24.48 -46.33
N LYS A 35 0.04 24.44 -45.12
CA LYS A 35 -0.98 23.45 -44.71
C LYS A 35 -2.29 24.15 -44.38
N LEU A 36 -3.40 23.56 -44.80
CA LEU A 36 -4.75 24.00 -44.47
C LEU A 36 -5.54 22.80 -43.94
N SER A 37 -5.88 22.83 -42.66
CA SER A 37 -6.67 21.79 -42.02
C SER A 37 -8.16 22.10 -42.16
N LEU A 38 -8.97 21.07 -42.40
CA LEU A 38 -10.42 21.09 -42.24
C LEU A 38 -10.73 20.64 -40.82
N VAL A 39 -11.55 21.40 -40.09
CA VAL A 39 -11.80 21.18 -38.66
C VAL A 39 -13.30 21.10 -38.42
N PHE A 40 -13.71 20.06 -37.70
CA PHE A 40 -15.05 19.86 -37.17
C PHE A 40 -14.99 20.03 -35.66
N THR A 41 -15.82 20.88 -35.05
CA THR A 41 -15.85 20.99 -33.58
C THR A 41 -16.52 19.79 -32.94
N GLN A 42 -17.55 19.28 -33.60
CA GLN A 42 -18.27 18.06 -33.25
C GLN A 42 -18.73 17.44 -34.57
N ILE A 43 -18.27 16.23 -34.83
CA ILE A 43 -18.63 15.49 -36.04
C ILE A 43 -19.99 14.81 -35.84
N ALA A 44 -20.84 14.83 -36.86
CA ALA A 44 -22.15 14.19 -36.83
C ALA A 44 -22.45 13.51 -38.16
N LYS A 45 -23.41 12.57 -38.19
CA LYS A 45 -23.80 11.83 -39.42
C LYS A 45 -24.08 12.71 -40.63
N ARG A 46 -24.61 13.92 -40.42
CA ARG A 46 -24.90 14.92 -41.46
C ARG A 46 -23.65 15.48 -42.16
N ASP A 47 -22.48 15.33 -41.54
CA ASP A 47 -21.21 15.83 -42.08
C ASP A 47 -20.58 14.86 -43.08
N THR A 48 -21.11 13.63 -43.17
CA THR A 48 -20.76 12.63 -44.19
C THR A 48 -20.90 13.22 -45.59
N GLY A 49 -19.88 13.05 -46.42
CA GLY A 49 -19.88 13.52 -47.79
C GLY A 49 -18.49 13.78 -48.35
N PHE A 50 -18.44 14.35 -49.55
CA PHE A 50 -17.18 14.60 -50.24
C PHE A 50 -16.64 16.00 -49.98
N TYR A 51 -15.36 16.08 -49.64
CA TYR A 51 -14.61 17.31 -49.44
C TYR A 51 -13.46 17.38 -50.45
N ARG A 52 -13.18 18.57 -50.97
CA ARG A 52 -12.06 18.79 -51.91
C ARG A 52 -11.08 19.79 -51.36
N CYS A 53 -9.82 19.41 -51.23
CA CYS A 53 -8.72 20.34 -51.01
C CYS A 53 -8.18 20.79 -52.36
N VAL A 54 -8.31 22.08 -52.66
CA VAL A 54 -7.87 22.67 -53.93
C VAL A 54 -6.62 23.49 -53.70
N ALA A 55 -5.54 23.15 -54.39
CA ALA A 55 -4.30 23.89 -54.43
C ALA A 55 -4.19 24.69 -55.72
N ARG A 56 -3.96 26.01 -55.61
CA ARG A 56 -3.77 26.90 -56.77
C ARG A 56 -2.44 27.63 -56.73
N ASN A 57 -1.70 27.63 -57.84
CA ASN A 57 -0.44 28.39 -57.97
C ASN A 57 -0.67 29.79 -58.57
N SER A 58 0.38 30.61 -58.65
CA SER A 58 0.32 31.97 -59.20
C SER A 58 0.00 32.02 -60.69
N ARG A 59 0.24 30.92 -61.42
CA ARG A 59 -0.07 30.75 -62.86
C ARG A 59 -1.48 30.19 -63.10
N ARG A 60 -2.37 30.27 -62.09
CA ARG A 60 -3.76 29.76 -62.09
C ARG A 60 -3.92 28.25 -62.31
N MET A 61 -2.84 27.47 -62.36
CA MET A 61 -2.92 26.02 -62.38
C MET A 61 -3.47 25.52 -61.05
N SER A 62 -4.39 24.56 -61.11
CA SER A 62 -5.01 23.94 -59.95
C SER A 62 -4.79 22.45 -59.94
N ALA A 63 -4.53 21.90 -58.76
CA ALA A 63 -4.68 20.49 -58.45
C ALA A 63 -5.70 20.37 -57.31
N ASP A 64 -6.50 19.32 -57.31
CA ASP A 64 -7.43 19.02 -56.23
C ASP A 64 -7.28 17.60 -55.72
N TRP A 65 -7.52 17.44 -54.43
CA TRP A 65 -7.56 16.16 -53.74
C TRP A 65 -8.95 15.97 -53.16
N LYS A 66 -9.63 14.89 -53.54
CA LYS A 66 -10.97 14.54 -53.07
C LYS A 66 -10.87 13.57 -51.90
N VAL A 67 -11.58 13.86 -50.82
CA VAL A 67 -11.71 13.03 -49.62
C VAL A 67 -13.18 12.72 -49.42
N GLU A 68 -13.50 11.47 -49.12
CA GLU A 68 -14.80 11.06 -48.64
C GLU A 68 -14.75 10.96 -47.12
N LEU A 69 -15.62 11.71 -46.43
CA LEU A 69 -15.79 11.62 -44.99
C LEU A 69 -17.01 10.75 -44.72
N ILE A 70 -16.83 9.71 -43.92
CA ILE A 70 -17.91 8.83 -43.47
C ILE A 70 -17.93 8.87 -41.95
N VAL A 71 -19.07 9.22 -41.39
CA VAL A 71 -19.28 9.27 -39.94
C VAL A 71 -20.09 8.06 -39.52
N VAL A 72 -19.46 7.18 -38.76
CA VAL A 72 -20.07 5.95 -38.22
C VAL A 72 -20.54 6.15 -36.78
N ASP A 73 -21.36 5.24 -36.29
CA ASP A 73 -21.79 5.23 -34.88
C ASP A 73 -20.64 4.82 -33.96
N GLU A 74 -20.70 5.29 -32.72
CA GLU A 74 -19.81 4.88 -31.63
C GLU A 74 -19.93 3.38 -31.35
N ILE A 75 -18.81 2.76 -30.97
CA ILE A 75 -18.78 1.40 -30.42
C ILE A 75 -19.10 1.48 -28.93
N HIS A 76 -20.02 0.64 -28.45
CA HIS A 76 -20.34 0.55 -27.02
C HIS A 76 -19.78 -0.74 -26.42
N TRP A 77 -18.88 -0.61 -25.45
CA TRP A 77 -18.31 -1.71 -24.69
C TRP A 77 -19.32 -2.29 -23.70
N LYS A 78 -19.29 -3.62 -23.52
CA LYS A 78 -20.13 -4.29 -22.52
C LYS A 78 -19.63 -4.04 -21.11
N GLU A 79 -18.31 -4.10 -20.89
CA GLU A 79 -17.67 -3.54 -19.70
C GLU A 79 -17.19 -2.12 -20.01
N ASN A 80 -17.74 -1.14 -19.31
CA ASN A 80 -17.44 0.28 -19.55
C ASN A 80 -16.63 0.91 -18.40
N ASN A 81 -16.32 0.14 -17.35
CA ASN A 81 -15.49 0.65 -16.26
C ASN A 81 -14.01 0.47 -16.58
N ASP A 82 -13.24 1.54 -16.39
CA ASP A 82 -11.77 1.50 -16.53
C ASP A 82 -11.09 0.72 -15.39
N ILE A 83 -11.83 0.43 -14.32
CA ILE A 83 -11.35 -0.31 -13.15
C ILE A 83 -12.37 -1.38 -12.80
N VAL A 84 -11.92 -2.64 -12.85
CA VAL A 84 -12.74 -3.79 -12.52
C VAL A 84 -12.02 -4.62 -11.47
N GLY A 85 -12.75 -5.17 -10.51
CA GLY A 85 -12.15 -5.80 -9.35
C GLY A 85 -13.00 -6.87 -8.70
N GLY A 86 -12.39 -7.60 -7.78
CA GLY A 86 -13.02 -8.67 -7.02
C GLY A 86 -12.27 -8.94 -5.73
N MET A 87 -12.84 -9.75 -4.84
CA MET A 87 -12.18 -10.09 -3.58
C MET A 87 -11.01 -11.04 -3.80
N LEU A 88 -9.94 -10.85 -3.03
CA LEU A 88 -8.78 -11.72 -3.00
C LEU A 88 -9.20 -13.18 -2.80
N GLY A 89 -8.81 -14.04 -3.73
CA GLY A 89 -9.12 -15.47 -3.73
C GLY A 89 -10.39 -15.86 -4.49
N GLU A 90 -11.19 -14.90 -4.94
CA GLU A 90 -12.38 -15.15 -5.79
C GLU A 90 -12.03 -15.12 -7.28
N SER A 91 -12.94 -15.61 -8.12
CA SER A 91 -12.82 -15.52 -9.57
C SER A 91 -13.32 -14.16 -10.08
N LEU A 92 -12.68 -13.64 -11.13
CA LEU A 92 -13.09 -12.42 -11.81
C LEU A 92 -13.25 -12.68 -13.30
N THR A 93 -14.38 -12.28 -13.89
CA THR A 93 -14.65 -12.35 -15.33
C THR A 93 -14.93 -10.95 -15.85
N ILE A 94 -14.30 -10.61 -16.98
CA ILE A 94 -14.42 -9.32 -17.65
C ILE A 94 -14.88 -9.58 -19.08
N ASP A 95 -15.95 -8.91 -19.51
CA ASP A 95 -16.45 -9.00 -20.89
C ASP A 95 -15.92 -7.83 -21.72
N CYS A 96 -14.83 -8.10 -22.46
CA CYS A 96 -14.23 -7.17 -23.42
C CYS A 96 -15.10 -6.96 -24.68
N GLY A 97 -16.27 -7.61 -24.77
CA GLY A 97 -17.13 -7.51 -25.93
C GLY A 97 -17.64 -6.10 -26.15
N SER A 98 -17.92 -5.77 -27.39
CA SER A 98 -18.50 -4.49 -27.76
C SER A 98 -19.60 -4.66 -28.81
N THR A 99 -20.42 -3.62 -28.96
CA THR A 99 -21.54 -3.58 -29.90
C THR A 99 -21.35 -2.43 -30.88
N GLY A 100 -21.70 -2.67 -32.14
CA GLY A 100 -21.58 -1.72 -33.24
C GLY A 100 -22.27 -2.28 -34.48
N ASN A 101 -22.45 -1.44 -35.51
CA ASN A 101 -22.98 -1.87 -36.79
C ASN A 101 -22.01 -1.52 -37.94
N PRO A 102 -21.35 -2.51 -38.57
CA PRO A 102 -21.49 -3.96 -38.38
C PRO A 102 -20.93 -4.45 -37.03
N GLN A 103 -21.27 -5.67 -36.61
CA GLN A 103 -20.80 -6.20 -35.32
C GLN A 103 -19.26 -6.25 -35.28
N PRO A 104 -18.60 -5.59 -34.31
CA PRO A 104 -17.15 -5.62 -34.20
C PRO A 104 -16.61 -6.97 -33.70
N GLU A 105 -15.39 -7.29 -34.13
CA GLU A 105 -14.57 -8.38 -33.60
C GLU A 105 -13.80 -7.91 -32.36
N THR A 106 -13.66 -8.78 -31.36
CA THR A 106 -12.97 -8.48 -30.10
C THR A 106 -11.64 -9.22 -30.03
N HIS A 107 -10.56 -8.48 -29.76
CA HIS A 107 -9.26 -9.04 -29.42
C HIS A 107 -8.83 -8.60 -28.03
N ILE A 108 -8.18 -9.49 -27.28
CA ILE A 108 -7.78 -9.25 -25.89
C ILE A 108 -6.28 -9.42 -25.77
N THR A 109 -5.61 -8.41 -25.23
CA THR A 109 -4.16 -8.37 -25.05
C THR A 109 -3.80 -7.83 -23.66
N ASN A 110 -2.53 -7.94 -23.28
CA ASN A 110 -2.00 -7.17 -22.17
C ASN A 110 -1.71 -5.73 -22.61
N HIS A 111 -1.30 -4.87 -21.66
CA HIS A 111 -0.91 -3.48 -21.95
C HIS A 111 0.21 -3.31 -23.00
N LYS A 112 0.99 -4.35 -23.32
CA LYS A 112 2.02 -4.31 -24.37
C LYS A 112 1.51 -4.75 -25.75
N GLY A 113 0.21 -5.02 -25.88
CA GLY A 113 -0.39 -5.57 -27.10
C GLY A 113 -0.01 -7.03 -27.37
N LEU A 114 0.49 -7.75 -26.36
CA LEU A 114 0.82 -9.18 -26.48
C LEU A 114 -0.33 -10.05 -25.95
N PRO A 115 -0.46 -11.30 -26.42
CA PRO A 115 -1.45 -12.23 -25.88
C PRO A 115 -1.33 -12.39 -24.37
N LEU A 116 -2.47 -12.59 -23.71
CA LEU A 116 -2.51 -12.91 -22.29
C LEU A 116 -1.89 -14.29 -22.04
N ASN A 117 -1.28 -14.48 -20.86
CA ASN A 117 -0.74 -15.77 -20.47
C ASN A 117 -1.88 -16.74 -20.13
N GLU A 118 -2.08 -17.77 -20.96
CA GLU A 118 -3.15 -18.77 -20.84
C GLU A 118 -3.13 -19.56 -19.51
N THR A 119 -2.01 -19.57 -18.80
CA THR A 119 -1.94 -20.19 -17.46
C THR A 119 -2.55 -19.32 -16.36
N LEU A 120 -2.61 -18.01 -16.57
CA LEU A 120 -3.12 -17.01 -15.63
C LEU A 120 -4.54 -16.56 -15.99
N PHE A 121 -4.84 -16.48 -17.28
CA PHE A 121 -6.11 -16.00 -17.82
C PHE A 121 -6.75 -17.07 -18.70
N VAL A 122 -8.06 -17.27 -18.54
CA VAL A 122 -8.86 -18.11 -19.45
C VAL A 122 -9.68 -17.20 -20.33
N THR A 123 -9.42 -17.22 -21.64
CA THR A 123 -10.17 -16.44 -22.62
C THR A 123 -11.20 -17.32 -23.32
N ALA A 124 -12.45 -16.86 -23.39
CA ALA A 124 -13.54 -17.53 -24.10
C ALA A 124 -14.38 -16.49 -24.86
N GLY A 125 -14.21 -16.42 -26.18
CA GLY A 125 -14.83 -15.37 -27.00
C GLY A 125 -14.33 -13.99 -26.57
N SER A 126 -15.27 -13.13 -26.16
CA SER A 126 -14.96 -11.78 -25.66
C SER A 126 -14.71 -11.71 -24.15
N GLU A 127 -14.82 -12.83 -23.43
CA GLU A 127 -14.65 -12.85 -21.98
C GLU A 127 -13.25 -13.31 -21.58
N VAL A 128 -12.68 -12.64 -20.57
CA VAL A 128 -11.45 -13.05 -19.90
C VAL A 128 -11.74 -13.36 -18.44
N THR A 129 -11.35 -14.55 -17.99
CA THR A 129 -11.59 -15.02 -16.62
C THR A 129 -10.28 -15.31 -15.90
N ILE A 130 -10.14 -14.72 -14.72
CA ILE A 130 -9.12 -15.05 -13.73
C ILE A 130 -9.78 -15.97 -12.70
N LYS A 131 -9.33 -17.23 -12.63
CA LYS A 131 -9.95 -18.23 -11.75
C LYS A 131 -9.84 -17.89 -10.27
N LYS A 132 -8.75 -17.26 -9.88
CA LYS A 132 -8.44 -16.91 -8.49
C LYS A 132 -7.58 -15.65 -8.43
N LEU A 133 -8.16 -14.57 -7.94
CA LEU A 133 -7.45 -13.32 -7.71
C LEU A 133 -6.40 -13.49 -6.61
N THR A 134 -5.20 -13.00 -6.89
CA THR A 134 -4.07 -12.87 -5.97
C THR A 134 -3.61 -11.41 -5.98
N ASN A 135 -2.80 -11.00 -5.00
CA ASN A 135 -2.28 -9.63 -4.97
C ASN A 135 -1.39 -9.28 -6.18
N GLU A 136 -0.93 -10.28 -6.94
CA GLU A 136 -0.10 -10.07 -8.14
C GLU A 136 -0.88 -9.46 -9.30
N TYR A 137 -2.21 -9.60 -9.29
CA TYR A 137 -3.08 -8.97 -10.30
C TYR A 137 -3.37 -7.50 -10.01
N GLN A 138 -2.98 -6.97 -8.85
CA GLN A 138 -3.22 -5.56 -8.51
C GLN A 138 -2.58 -4.65 -9.58
N ASP A 139 -3.37 -3.72 -10.10
CA ASP A 139 -2.96 -2.76 -11.14
C ASP A 139 -2.53 -3.41 -12.47
N THR A 140 -2.81 -4.70 -12.68
CA THR A 140 -2.63 -5.34 -13.98
C THR A 140 -3.63 -4.75 -14.97
N ILE A 141 -3.19 -4.51 -16.20
CA ILE A 141 -4.03 -3.91 -17.26
C ILE A 141 -4.31 -4.97 -18.33
N ILE A 142 -5.60 -5.14 -18.62
CA ILE A 142 -6.11 -5.89 -19.76
C ILE A 142 -6.55 -4.87 -20.81
N LYS A 143 -6.11 -5.07 -22.05
CA LYS A 143 -6.44 -4.20 -23.18
C LYS A 143 -7.40 -4.94 -24.11
N CYS A 144 -8.64 -4.47 -24.15
CA CYS A 144 -9.65 -4.91 -25.09
C CYS A 144 -9.51 -4.08 -26.38
N LEU A 145 -9.53 -4.74 -27.54
CA LEU A 145 -9.47 -4.13 -28.86
C LEU A 145 -10.74 -4.52 -29.61
N SER A 146 -11.43 -3.52 -30.16
CA SER A 146 -12.62 -3.70 -30.96
C SER A 146 -12.30 -3.31 -32.39
N VAL A 147 -12.44 -4.25 -33.32
CA VAL A 147 -12.13 -4.07 -34.74
C VAL A 147 -13.42 -4.17 -35.53
N GLN A 148 -13.79 -3.07 -36.18
CA GLN A 148 -15.00 -2.97 -36.98
C GLN A 148 -14.64 -2.69 -38.44
N GLU A 149 -14.93 -3.64 -39.32
CA GLU A 149 -14.65 -3.53 -40.75
C GLU A 149 -15.89 -3.09 -41.51
N PHE A 150 -15.75 -2.08 -42.36
CA PHE A 150 -16.80 -1.55 -43.22
C PHE A 150 -16.49 -1.85 -44.68
N GLU A 151 -16.92 -3.02 -45.17
CA GLU A 151 -16.67 -3.48 -46.55
C GLU A 151 -17.12 -2.46 -47.61
N GLN A 152 -18.24 -1.76 -47.38
CA GLN A 152 -18.77 -0.75 -48.30
C GLN A 152 -17.77 0.40 -48.56
N TYR A 153 -16.92 0.69 -47.57
CA TYR A 153 -16.03 1.85 -47.57
C TYR A 153 -14.55 1.47 -47.60
N ASP A 154 -14.23 0.17 -47.62
CA ASP A 154 -12.86 -0.36 -47.49
C ASP A 154 -12.11 0.28 -46.31
N ALA A 155 -12.79 0.35 -45.16
CA ALA A 155 -12.33 1.07 -43.98
C ALA A 155 -12.47 0.20 -42.72
N THR A 156 -11.52 0.36 -41.80
CA THR A 156 -11.51 -0.33 -40.50
C THR A 156 -11.42 0.70 -39.38
N VAL A 157 -12.31 0.56 -38.38
CA VAL A 157 -12.28 1.31 -37.14
C VAL A 157 -11.74 0.40 -36.05
N VAL A 158 -10.75 0.90 -35.30
CA VAL A 158 -10.17 0.19 -34.16
C VAL A 158 -10.30 1.06 -32.94
N GLU A 159 -11.02 0.56 -31.94
CA GLU A 159 -11.17 1.20 -30.64
C GLU A 159 -10.50 0.36 -29.56
N GLU A 160 -9.98 1.02 -28.53
CA GLU A 160 -9.22 0.39 -27.45
C GLU A 160 -9.84 0.74 -26.10
N HIS A 161 -9.94 -0.25 -25.21
CA HIS A 161 -10.35 -0.05 -23.83
C HIS A 161 -9.35 -0.72 -22.88
N GLU A 162 -8.74 0.06 -22.00
CA GLU A 162 -7.81 -0.44 -20.99
C GLU A 162 -8.51 -0.58 -19.65
N ILE A 163 -8.61 -1.83 -19.18
CA ILE A 163 -9.24 -2.18 -17.91
C ILE A 163 -8.15 -2.50 -16.91
N ARG A 164 -8.08 -1.73 -15.83
CA ARG A 164 -7.17 -1.95 -14.71
C ARG A 164 -7.82 -2.82 -13.64
N LEU A 165 -7.12 -3.86 -13.22
CA LEU A 165 -7.59 -4.77 -12.18
C LEU A 165 -7.36 -4.21 -10.78
N ASP A 166 -8.38 -4.31 -9.91
CA ASP A 166 -8.30 -3.95 -8.50
C ASP A 166 -8.68 -5.14 -7.59
N VAL A 167 -7.73 -5.59 -6.78
CA VAL A 167 -7.88 -6.79 -5.93
C VAL A 167 -8.24 -6.37 -4.52
N TRP A 168 -9.51 -6.56 -4.16
CA TRP A 168 -10.03 -6.13 -2.87
C TRP A 168 -9.61 -7.10 -1.76
N SER A 169 -9.30 -6.56 -0.59
CA SER A 169 -9.00 -7.32 0.62
C SER A 169 -9.72 -6.72 1.82
N SER A 170 -10.24 -7.59 2.68
CA SER A 170 -10.98 -7.15 3.87
C SER A 170 -10.10 -6.39 4.87
N PRO A 171 -10.68 -5.46 5.65
CA PRO A 171 -9.96 -4.79 6.72
C PRO A 171 -9.39 -5.80 7.72
N LYS A 172 -8.08 -5.76 7.95
CA LYS A 172 -7.37 -6.65 8.87
C LYS A 172 -6.86 -5.91 10.09
N PHE A 173 -7.07 -6.51 11.26
CA PHE A 173 -6.53 -6.03 12.52
C PHE A 173 -5.25 -6.80 12.88
N SER A 174 -4.40 -6.20 13.72
CA SER A 174 -3.24 -6.90 14.30
C SER A 174 -3.68 -8.10 15.16
N LYS A 175 -4.75 -7.93 15.92
CA LYS A 175 -5.40 -8.96 16.75
C LYS A 175 -6.91 -8.84 16.61
N SER A 176 -7.64 -9.95 16.62
CA SER A 176 -9.12 -9.94 16.60
C SER A 176 -9.73 -9.58 17.97
N PHE A 177 -8.98 -9.80 19.05
CA PHE A 177 -9.36 -9.47 20.42
C PHE A 177 -8.22 -8.68 21.09
N VAL A 178 -8.57 -7.58 21.78
CA VAL A 178 -7.62 -6.77 22.56
C VAL A 178 -8.24 -6.36 23.89
N GLU A 179 -7.40 -6.15 24.90
CA GLU A 179 -7.83 -5.61 26.20
C GLU A 179 -7.41 -4.15 26.31
N ARG A 180 -8.28 -3.33 26.91
CA ARG A 180 -8.03 -1.92 27.19
C ARG A 180 -8.37 -1.62 28.64
N PHE A 181 -7.50 -0.85 29.28
CA PHE A 181 -7.64 -0.49 30.68
C PHE A 181 -7.99 0.99 30.78
N ILE A 182 -9.00 1.30 31.59
CA ILE A 182 -9.50 2.66 31.79
C ILE A 182 -9.49 3.00 33.27
N VAL A 183 -9.41 4.30 33.58
CA VAL A 183 -9.59 4.82 34.93
C VAL A 183 -10.98 5.43 35.00
N LEU A 184 -11.75 5.07 36.03
CA LEU A 184 -13.10 5.61 36.23
C LEU A 184 -13.04 7.12 36.49
N ASP A 185 -14.09 7.83 36.08
CA ASP A 185 -14.23 9.29 36.19
C ASP A 185 -13.15 10.11 35.47
N HIS A 186 -12.30 9.47 34.67
CA HIS A 186 -11.26 10.10 33.86
C HIS A 186 -11.47 9.77 32.39
N LEU A 187 -11.19 10.72 31.49
CA LEU A 187 -11.33 10.55 30.05
C LEU A 187 -10.67 9.22 29.58
N ALA A 188 -11.50 8.33 29.04
CA ALA A 188 -11.05 7.07 28.46
C ALA A 188 -11.06 7.12 26.93
N GLN A 189 -10.18 6.36 26.29
CA GLN A 189 -10.10 6.27 24.83
C GLN A 189 -9.88 4.83 24.35
N ILE A 190 -10.77 4.36 23.49
CA ILE A 190 -10.78 3.01 22.94
C ILE A 190 -10.57 3.10 21.42
N CYS A 191 -9.36 2.77 20.96
CA CYS A 191 -9.00 2.88 19.54
C CYS A 191 -9.02 1.54 18.81
N CYS A 192 -9.39 1.63 17.54
CA CYS A 192 -9.50 0.55 16.59
C CYS A 192 -8.71 0.94 15.32
N ASN A 193 -7.62 0.20 15.05
CA ASN A 193 -6.69 0.53 13.98
C ASN A 193 -6.63 -0.62 12.98
N VAL A 194 -6.90 -0.30 11.71
CA VAL A 194 -6.77 -1.26 10.60
C VAL A 194 -5.33 -1.29 10.12
N THR A 195 -4.78 -2.50 9.97
CA THR A 195 -3.38 -2.71 9.54
C THR A 195 -3.26 -2.85 8.03
N ARG A 196 -4.23 -3.48 7.37
CA ARG A 196 -4.28 -3.68 5.92
C ARG A 196 -5.72 -3.71 5.45
N SER A 197 -5.99 -3.08 4.32
CA SER A 197 -7.30 -3.07 3.67
C SER A 197 -7.12 -2.59 2.23
N ASN A 198 -7.83 -3.19 1.28
CA ASN A 198 -8.00 -2.61 -0.06
C ASN A 198 -9.47 -2.78 -0.49
N PRO A 199 -10.23 -1.72 -0.79
CA PRO A 199 -9.90 -0.30 -0.63
C PRO A 199 -9.60 0.09 0.83
N PRO A 200 -9.14 1.33 1.09
CA PRO A 200 -8.96 1.83 2.45
C PRO A 200 -10.24 1.72 3.29
N ALA A 201 -10.08 1.30 4.54
CA ALA A 201 -11.16 1.23 5.50
C ALA A 201 -11.56 2.64 5.96
N THR A 202 -12.82 3.01 5.73
CA THR A 202 -13.30 4.39 5.94
C THR A 202 -14.50 4.47 6.87
N HIS A 203 -15.25 3.38 7.03
CA HIS A 203 -16.49 3.38 7.80
C HIS A 203 -16.28 2.56 9.08
N PHE A 204 -16.23 3.24 10.22
CA PHE A 204 -16.04 2.65 11.55
C PHE A 204 -17.30 2.85 12.37
N ARG A 205 -17.68 1.84 13.15
CA ARG A 205 -18.70 1.98 14.19
C ARG A 205 -18.34 1.16 15.42
N TYR A 206 -18.72 1.66 16.58
CA TYR A 206 -18.56 0.98 17.85
C TYR A 206 -19.91 0.43 18.30
N LEU A 207 -19.93 -0.82 18.69
CA LEU A 207 -21.11 -1.48 19.22
C LEU A 207 -20.84 -2.01 20.62
N ARG A 208 -21.90 -2.00 21.44
CA ARG A 208 -21.94 -2.67 22.73
C ARG A 208 -23.15 -3.57 22.79
N GLY A 209 -22.89 -4.88 22.89
CA GLY A 209 -23.92 -5.87 22.55
C GLY A 209 -24.39 -5.65 21.12
N SER A 210 -25.70 -5.49 20.91
CA SER A 210 -26.31 -5.20 19.61
C SER A 210 -26.43 -3.70 19.27
N ASN A 211 -26.13 -2.81 20.21
CA ASN A 211 -26.42 -1.39 20.07
C ASN A 211 -25.20 -0.63 19.57
N GLU A 212 -25.40 0.21 18.56
CA GLU A 212 -24.37 1.13 18.08
C GLU A 212 -24.24 2.33 19.03
N ILE A 213 -23.00 2.74 19.27
CA ILE A 213 -22.66 3.90 20.10
C ILE A 213 -22.50 5.09 19.16
N PHE A 214 -23.33 6.11 19.38
CA PHE A 214 -23.30 7.38 18.65
C PHE A 214 -22.68 8.48 19.48
N ASN A 215 -22.35 9.60 18.84
CA ASN A 215 -21.88 10.78 19.54
C ASN A 215 -23.01 11.34 20.41
N ASP A 216 -22.73 11.49 21.71
CA ASP A 216 -23.65 12.07 22.70
C ASP A 216 -22.87 12.93 23.72
N SER A 217 -23.46 13.21 24.88
CA SER A 217 -22.81 14.01 25.93
C SER A 217 -21.62 13.33 26.62
N ASN A 218 -21.50 12.00 26.55
CA ASN A 218 -20.44 11.22 27.19
C ASN A 218 -19.55 10.47 26.17
N HIS A 219 -20.04 10.18 24.98
CA HIS A 219 -19.38 9.41 23.93
C HIS A 219 -19.02 10.29 22.74
N VAL A 220 -17.76 10.22 22.28
CA VAL A 220 -17.29 10.91 21.08
C VAL A 220 -16.47 9.96 20.22
N VAL A 221 -16.96 9.65 19.03
CA VAL A 221 -16.27 8.84 18.03
C VAL A 221 -15.50 9.76 17.08
N LEU A 222 -14.18 9.55 17.02
CA LEU A 222 -13.27 10.28 16.14
C LEU A 222 -12.65 9.30 15.14
N THR A 223 -12.91 9.51 13.86
CA THR A 223 -12.38 8.67 12.78
C THR A 223 -11.33 9.41 11.98
N ASP A 224 -10.16 8.79 11.83
CA ASP A 224 -9.09 9.21 10.95
C ASP A 224 -9.04 8.25 9.75
N ALA A 225 -9.71 8.64 8.67
CA ALA A 225 -9.79 7.86 7.46
C ALA A 225 -8.43 7.72 6.75
N LEU A 226 -7.51 8.68 6.93
CA LEU A 226 -6.18 8.63 6.32
C LEU A 226 -5.33 7.54 6.97
N ASN A 227 -5.35 7.48 8.30
CA ASN A 227 -4.66 6.45 9.07
C ASN A 227 -5.49 5.17 9.28
N GLN A 228 -6.68 5.08 8.67
CA GLN A 228 -7.60 3.94 8.78
C GLN A 228 -7.82 3.52 10.23
N SER A 229 -8.09 4.50 11.08
CA SER A 229 -8.29 4.30 12.51
C SER A 229 -9.48 5.07 13.02
N SER A 230 -10.08 4.59 14.10
CA SER A 230 -11.11 5.31 14.84
C SER A 230 -10.88 5.15 16.33
N CYS A 231 -11.30 6.12 17.12
CA CYS A 231 -11.23 6.09 18.57
C CYS A 231 -12.55 6.56 19.17
N LEU A 232 -13.13 5.73 20.04
CA LEU A 232 -14.23 6.10 20.92
C LEU A 232 -13.65 6.72 22.19
N LYS A 233 -13.98 7.98 22.45
CA LYS A 233 -13.69 8.67 23.71
C LYS A 233 -14.91 8.60 24.62
N ILE A 234 -14.70 8.27 25.89
CA ILE A 234 -15.70 8.28 26.94
C ILE A 234 -15.26 9.34 27.96
N LEU A 235 -16.01 10.43 28.08
CA LEU A 235 -15.57 11.63 28.83
C LEU A 235 -15.52 11.39 30.34
N SER A 236 -16.52 10.69 30.88
CA SER A 236 -16.62 10.34 32.30
C SER A 236 -17.10 8.88 32.41
N PRO A 237 -16.17 7.91 32.30
CA PRO A 237 -16.51 6.50 32.32
C PRO A 237 -16.84 6.01 33.73
N THR A 238 -17.85 5.15 33.81
CA THR A 238 -18.33 4.51 35.04
C THR A 238 -18.10 3.00 34.99
N GLU A 239 -18.44 2.26 36.06
CA GLU A 239 -18.44 0.79 36.02
C GLU A 239 -19.36 0.24 34.93
N TYR A 240 -20.39 1.00 34.56
CA TYR A 240 -21.26 0.65 33.45
C TYR A 240 -20.59 0.80 32.11
N ASP A 241 -19.38 1.33 31.95
CA ASP A 241 -18.65 1.42 30.68
C ASP A 241 -17.63 0.29 30.50
N LEU A 242 -17.61 -0.66 31.43
CA LEU A 242 -16.76 -1.84 31.37
C LEU A 242 -17.40 -2.95 30.52
N GLY A 243 -16.57 -3.89 30.09
CA GLY A 243 -17.00 -5.08 29.33
C GLY A 243 -16.62 -5.02 27.85
N GLU A 244 -17.33 -5.78 27.03
CA GLU A 244 -16.95 -5.99 25.63
C GLU A 244 -17.57 -4.97 24.67
N TYR A 245 -16.70 -4.38 23.87
CA TYR A 245 -17.03 -3.51 22.75
C TYR A 245 -16.65 -4.21 21.45
N ARG A 246 -17.38 -3.92 20.37
CA ARG A 246 -17.06 -4.36 19.02
C ARG A 246 -16.82 -3.15 18.14
N CYS A 247 -15.62 -3.03 17.58
CA CYS A 247 -15.36 -2.11 16.49
C CYS A 247 -15.64 -2.84 15.17
N GLU A 248 -16.71 -2.46 14.48
CA GLU A 248 -16.96 -2.93 13.11
C GLU A 248 -16.42 -1.91 12.11
N VAL A 249 -15.70 -2.40 11.11
CA VAL A 249 -15.04 -1.59 10.09
C VAL A 249 -15.41 -2.10 8.70
N SER A 250 -15.68 -1.17 7.79
CA SER A 250 -15.93 -1.47 6.38
C SER A 250 -15.08 -0.63 5.44
N ASN A 251 -14.65 -1.28 4.36
CA ASN A 251 -14.01 -0.65 3.21
C ASN A 251 -14.92 -0.62 1.97
N GLN A 252 -16.23 -0.59 2.17
CA GLN A 252 -17.28 -0.63 1.13
C GLN A 252 -17.37 -1.94 0.32
N LYS A 253 -16.31 -2.77 0.33
CA LYS A 253 -16.28 -4.08 -0.33
C LYS A 253 -16.56 -5.22 0.65
N SER A 254 -16.10 -5.06 1.89
CA SER A 254 -16.33 -6.05 2.94
C SER A 254 -16.39 -5.38 4.33
N LYS A 255 -16.73 -6.20 5.33
CA LYS A 255 -16.81 -5.81 6.74
C LYS A 255 -15.90 -6.72 7.56
N SER A 256 -15.33 -6.18 8.63
CA SER A 256 -14.56 -6.93 9.61
C SER A 256 -14.74 -6.32 10.99
N GLN A 257 -14.50 -7.08 12.05
CA GLN A 257 -14.67 -6.59 13.41
C GLN A 257 -13.50 -6.96 14.32
N GLN A 258 -13.25 -6.10 15.32
CA GLN A 258 -12.35 -6.35 16.44
C GLN A 258 -13.13 -6.27 17.74
N THR A 259 -12.97 -7.27 18.61
CA THR A 259 -13.52 -7.26 19.97
C THR A 259 -12.54 -6.59 20.91
N ILE A 260 -13.02 -5.70 21.76
CA ILE A 260 -12.22 -4.94 22.72
C ILE A 260 -12.83 -5.11 24.11
N ALA A 261 -12.11 -5.78 25.02
CA ALA A 261 -12.53 -5.90 26.41
C ALA A 261 -11.99 -4.73 27.23
N VAL A 262 -12.90 -3.91 27.76
CA VAL A 262 -12.61 -2.74 28.59
C VAL A 262 -12.66 -3.13 30.05
N LYS A 263 -11.57 -2.88 30.77
CA LYS A 263 -11.36 -3.25 32.18
C LYS A 263 -10.91 -2.04 32.99
N VAL A 264 -11.14 -2.06 34.30
CA VAL A 264 -10.61 -1.04 35.21
C VAL A 264 -9.11 -1.25 35.40
N ALA A 265 -8.32 -0.19 35.29
CA ALA A 265 -6.93 -0.18 35.71
C ALA A 265 -6.87 -0.25 37.24
N LYS A 266 -6.17 -1.25 37.79
CA LYS A 266 -6.00 -1.37 39.24
C LYS A 266 -4.86 -0.46 39.69
N CYS A 267 -5.12 0.46 40.62
CA CYS A 267 -4.05 1.13 41.35
C CYS A 267 -3.44 0.12 42.36
N SER A 268 -2.13 0.14 42.55
CA SER A 268 -1.49 -0.66 43.59
C SER A 268 -1.69 0.03 44.94
N ASP A 269 -2.26 -0.69 45.91
CA ASP A 269 -2.62 -0.18 47.24
C ASP A 269 -1.41 0.10 48.17
N ASP A 270 -0.18 -0.08 47.70
CA ASP A 270 1.03 -0.06 48.56
C ASP A 270 1.55 1.34 48.97
N LEU A 271 0.77 2.41 48.76
CA LEU A 271 1.15 3.77 49.20
C LEU A 271 0.09 4.47 50.07
N CYS A 272 -0.92 3.74 50.55
CA CYS A 272 -2.00 4.27 51.38
C CYS A 272 -1.83 4.00 52.88
N ASP A 273 -0.59 3.99 53.40
CA ASP A 273 -0.34 4.04 54.85
C ASP A 273 0.38 5.35 55.19
N LEU A 274 -0.39 6.42 55.40
CA LEU A 274 -0.08 7.51 56.33
C LEU A 274 -1.36 8.32 56.56
N GLU A 275 -1.72 8.45 57.83
CA GLU A 275 -2.92 9.11 58.35
C GLU A 275 -3.18 10.49 57.71
N SER A 276 -4.13 10.56 56.77
CA SER A 276 -4.94 11.76 56.51
C SER A 276 -6.01 11.48 55.46
N VAL A 277 -7.18 11.10 55.96
CA VAL A 277 -8.44 10.96 55.22
C VAL A 277 -8.91 12.33 54.74
N HIS A 278 -8.41 12.80 53.58
CA HIS A 278 -9.16 13.65 52.64
C HIS A 278 -8.47 13.92 51.29
N PHE A 279 -7.28 13.37 51.01
CA PHE A 279 -6.53 13.77 49.80
C PHE A 279 -6.14 12.64 48.84
N CYS A 280 -6.38 11.36 49.17
CA CYS A 280 -6.04 10.25 48.27
C CYS A 280 -7.05 10.04 47.12
N ALA A 281 -8.14 10.81 47.04
CA ALA A 281 -9.10 10.77 45.93
C ALA A 281 -8.72 11.69 44.75
N LYS A 282 -7.48 12.18 44.67
CA LYS A 282 -7.06 13.13 43.61
C LYS A 282 -5.75 12.81 42.91
N SER A 283 -5.16 11.65 43.16
CA SER A 283 -3.92 11.26 42.49
C SER A 283 -3.80 9.76 42.31
N SER A 284 -4.77 9.15 41.59
CA SER A 284 -4.51 7.90 40.87
C SER A 284 -3.53 8.20 39.73
N VAL A 285 -2.25 8.36 40.07
CA VAL A 285 -1.21 8.53 39.05
C VAL A 285 -0.99 7.17 38.43
N ILE A 286 -1.57 6.95 37.26
CA ILE A 286 -1.17 5.83 36.41
C ILE A 286 0.33 6.00 36.16
N ALA A 287 1.14 5.08 36.68
CA ALA A 287 2.60 5.18 36.59
C ALA A 287 3.14 4.30 35.44
N PRO A 288 4.22 4.74 34.76
CA PRO A 288 5.03 3.85 33.94
C PRO A 288 5.50 2.62 34.74
N PRO A 289 5.88 1.51 34.08
CA PRO A 289 6.27 0.29 34.78
C PRO A 289 7.46 0.48 35.72
N GLY A 290 7.55 -0.37 36.74
CA GLY A 290 8.72 -0.47 37.59
C GLY A 290 9.93 -1.06 36.87
N GLU A 291 11.04 -1.15 37.58
CA GLU A 291 12.26 -1.79 37.07
C GLU A 291 11.99 -3.28 36.80
N VAL A 292 12.27 -3.73 35.57
CA VAL A 292 12.03 -5.11 35.12
C VAL A 292 13.03 -6.11 35.71
N HIS A 293 12.60 -7.35 35.98
CA HIS A 293 13.49 -8.41 36.42
C HIS A 293 14.13 -9.12 35.23
N VAL A 294 15.46 -9.08 35.13
CA VAL A 294 16.20 -9.60 33.97
C VAL A 294 17.27 -10.59 34.39
N SER A 295 17.29 -11.76 33.75
CA SER A 295 18.30 -12.79 33.99
C SER A 295 18.97 -13.25 32.69
N LEU A 296 20.28 -13.45 32.75
CA LEU A 296 21.08 -13.92 31.63
C LEU A 296 20.90 -15.43 31.43
N GLN A 297 20.39 -15.85 30.27
CA GLN A 297 20.14 -17.27 29.99
C GLN A 297 21.28 -17.92 29.22
N SER A 298 21.77 -17.26 28.16
CA SER A 298 22.91 -17.77 27.41
C SER A 298 23.70 -16.67 26.73
N VAL A 299 24.99 -16.93 26.51
CA VAL A 299 25.90 -16.02 25.82
C VAL A 299 26.68 -16.79 24.77
N GLY A 300 26.49 -16.38 23.52
CA GLY A 300 27.21 -16.88 22.36
C GLY A 300 28.40 -16.01 21.99
N MET A 301 28.96 -16.27 20.81
CA MET A 301 30.03 -15.44 20.23
C MET A 301 29.45 -14.14 19.65
N THR A 302 28.24 -14.21 19.11
CA THR A 302 27.59 -13.09 18.41
C THR A 302 26.17 -12.81 18.89
N TYR A 303 25.76 -13.43 20.00
CA TYR A 303 24.42 -13.25 20.55
C TYR A 303 24.40 -13.37 22.07
N VAL A 304 23.34 -12.84 22.68
CA VAL A 304 22.99 -13.02 24.09
C VAL A 304 21.49 -13.32 24.17
N ILE A 305 21.09 -14.27 25.02
CA ILE A 305 19.68 -14.55 25.33
C ILE A 305 19.40 -14.12 26.77
N TRP A 306 18.36 -13.30 26.91
CA TRP A 306 17.86 -12.78 28.17
C TRP A 306 16.50 -13.39 28.49
N LYS A 307 16.23 -13.60 29.79
CA LYS A 307 14.87 -13.81 30.29
C LYS A 307 14.42 -12.55 31.01
N ILE A 308 13.34 -11.95 30.53
CA ILE A 308 12.73 -10.76 31.15
C ILE A 308 11.39 -11.20 31.73
N GLU A 309 11.22 -10.90 33.02
CA GLU A 309 10.03 -11.20 33.80
C GLU A 309 9.38 -9.88 34.25
N GLU A 310 8.06 -9.89 34.36
CA GLU A 310 7.30 -8.73 34.85
C GLU A 310 7.68 -8.43 36.30
N GLY A 311 7.81 -7.15 36.64
CA GLY A 311 8.05 -6.71 38.01
C GLY A 311 6.84 -7.00 38.92
N PHE A 312 7.08 -7.08 40.23
CA PHE A 312 5.99 -7.18 41.20
C PHE A 312 5.28 -5.82 41.33
N GLY A 313 3.94 -5.82 41.32
CA GLY A 313 3.13 -4.62 41.61
C GLY A 313 2.75 -3.74 40.42
N GLU A 314 2.88 -4.22 39.18
CA GLU A 314 2.51 -3.48 37.97
C GLU A 314 1.00 -3.14 37.92
N GLN A 315 0.68 -1.84 37.81
CA GLN A 315 -0.70 -1.31 37.78
C GLN A 315 -1.39 -1.48 36.42
N LEU A 316 -0.58 -1.53 35.36
CA LEU A 316 -1.02 -1.70 33.98
C LEU A 316 -0.21 -2.80 33.31
N PRO A 317 -0.80 -3.55 32.37
CA PRO A 317 -0.06 -4.56 31.63
C PRO A 317 1.02 -3.91 30.75
N ILE A 318 2.16 -4.58 30.70
CA ILE A 318 3.25 -4.20 29.81
C ILE A 318 2.82 -4.44 28.36
N ARG A 319 3.04 -3.46 27.49
CA ARG A 319 2.76 -3.57 26.04
C ARG A 319 3.96 -4.15 25.29
N ARG A 320 5.17 -3.74 25.67
CA ARG A 320 6.45 -4.16 25.08
C ARG A 320 7.60 -3.95 26.05
N TYR A 321 8.71 -4.63 25.79
CA TYR A 321 10.00 -4.31 26.40
C TYR A 321 10.87 -3.54 25.42
N ILE A 322 11.75 -2.70 25.98
CA ILE A 322 12.74 -1.92 25.26
C ILE A 322 14.11 -2.43 25.71
N ILE A 323 14.92 -2.88 24.76
CA ILE A 323 16.28 -3.35 25.00
C ILE A 323 17.24 -2.41 24.27
N GLU A 324 18.01 -1.65 25.02
CA GLU A 324 19.09 -0.82 24.49
C GLU A 324 20.44 -1.48 24.79
N TYR A 325 21.40 -1.45 23.87
CA TYR A 325 22.73 -1.95 24.18
C TYR A 325 23.85 -1.16 23.49
N ILE A 326 24.98 -1.08 24.17
CA ILE A 326 26.16 -0.33 23.74
C ILE A 326 27.43 -1.07 24.12
N LYS A 327 28.49 -0.94 23.32
CA LYS A 327 29.81 -1.46 23.68
C LYS A 327 30.37 -0.65 24.84
N LYS A 328 30.82 -1.33 25.90
CA LYS A 328 31.38 -0.66 27.08
C LYS A 328 32.56 0.27 26.74
N SER A 329 33.37 -0.11 25.76
CA SER A 329 34.51 0.70 25.29
C SER A 329 34.14 2.08 24.74
N ILE A 330 32.89 2.28 24.28
CA ILE A 330 32.41 3.59 23.80
C ILE A 330 32.17 4.53 24.99
N LEU A 331 31.70 3.99 26.12
CA LEU A 331 31.48 4.76 27.34
C LEU A 331 32.80 5.10 28.05
N ASP A 332 33.79 4.21 27.98
CA ASP A 332 35.10 4.44 28.60
C ASP A 332 35.87 5.60 27.91
N GLN A 333 35.59 5.85 26.62
CA GLN A 333 36.22 6.93 25.83
C GLN A 333 35.67 8.33 26.15
N ASP A 334 34.47 8.46 26.72
CA ASP A 334 33.76 9.73 26.95
C ASP A 334 33.78 10.17 28.44
N SER A 335 34.67 9.57 29.24
CA SER A 335 34.66 9.57 30.71
C SER A 335 35.10 10.86 31.42
N HIS A 336 35.00 12.03 30.77
CA HIS A 336 35.35 13.31 31.38
C HIS A 336 34.20 14.07 32.08
N ASP A 337 32.93 13.66 31.95
CA ASP A 337 31.82 14.37 32.61
C ASP A 337 30.75 13.42 33.20
N ARG A 338 30.80 13.23 34.52
CA ARG A 338 30.37 11.98 35.19
C ARG A 338 28.89 11.81 35.56
N THR A 339 27.98 12.73 35.24
CA THR A 339 26.55 12.51 35.60
C THR A 339 25.52 13.01 34.59
N ARG A 340 25.83 13.99 33.72
CA ARG A 340 24.95 14.41 32.61
C ARG A 340 25.27 13.78 31.26
N GLY A 341 26.49 13.24 31.08
CA GLY A 341 26.95 12.66 29.81
C GLY A 341 26.36 11.30 29.45
N ASN A 342 26.00 10.48 30.45
CA ASN A 342 25.65 9.06 30.22
C ASN A 342 24.42 8.91 29.30
N ASN A 343 23.31 9.61 29.59
CA ASN A 343 22.10 9.53 28.76
C ASN A 343 22.31 10.00 27.31
N ARG A 344 23.20 10.98 27.07
CA ARG A 344 23.52 11.46 25.72
C ARG A 344 24.28 10.42 24.91
N VAL A 345 25.20 9.68 25.55
CA VAL A 345 25.95 8.59 24.91
C VAL A 345 25.02 7.45 24.53
N TRP A 346 24.10 7.05 25.44
CA TRP A 346 23.08 6.06 25.14
C TRP A 346 22.21 6.49 23.95
N PHE A 347 21.70 7.73 23.97
CA PHE A 347 20.87 8.25 22.87
C PHE A 347 21.60 8.25 21.51
N THR A 348 22.92 8.47 21.50
CA THR A 348 23.69 8.62 20.26
C THR A 348 24.23 7.30 19.71
N TYR A 349 24.64 6.38 20.58
CA TYR A 349 25.43 5.21 20.18
C TYR A 349 24.82 3.86 20.57
N ALA A 350 23.79 3.85 21.42
CA ALA A 350 23.12 2.60 21.76
C ALA A 350 22.22 2.14 20.60
N ILE A 351 22.17 0.82 20.41
CA ILE A 351 21.20 0.20 19.52
C ILE A 351 19.96 -0.10 20.36
N LYS A 352 18.81 0.45 19.95
CA LYS A 352 17.51 0.26 20.61
C LYS A 352 16.67 -0.77 19.85
N MET A 353 16.07 -1.70 20.59
CA MET A 353 15.17 -2.73 20.09
C MET A 353 13.87 -2.71 20.88
N ASP A 354 12.75 -2.47 20.20
CA ASP A 354 11.42 -2.62 20.78
C ASP A 354 10.93 -4.06 20.53
N VAL A 355 10.74 -4.85 21.60
CA VAL A 355 10.40 -6.28 21.50
C VAL A 355 9.00 -6.56 22.05
N HIS A 356 8.24 -7.35 21.30
CA HIS A 356 6.92 -7.84 21.73
C HIS A 356 7.05 -8.91 22.81
N LEU A 357 6.09 -9.00 23.71
CA LEU A 357 6.08 -9.99 24.79
C LEU A 357 6.18 -11.43 24.24
N SER A 358 7.23 -12.15 24.64
CA SER A 358 7.39 -13.58 24.36
C SER A 358 6.69 -14.44 25.42
N LYS A 359 6.04 -15.54 25.02
CA LYS A 359 5.35 -16.47 25.94
C LYS A 359 6.28 -17.15 26.94
N ASP A 360 7.53 -17.37 26.55
CA ASP A 360 8.59 -17.97 27.38
C ASP A 360 9.45 -16.91 28.09
N GLY A 361 9.20 -15.62 27.83
CA GLY A 361 9.97 -14.50 28.35
C GLY A 361 11.41 -14.43 27.83
N LEU A 362 11.75 -15.15 26.74
CA LEU A 362 13.10 -15.21 26.20
C LEU A 362 13.30 -14.21 25.04
N TYR A 363 14.41 -13.49 25.07
CA TYR A 363 14.74 -12.45 24.10
C TYR A 363 16.20 -12.61 23.64
N GLU A 364 16.39 -12.88 22.35
CA GLU A 364 17.71 -12.99 21.74
C GLU A 364 18.15 -11.66 21.12
N VAL A 365 19.33 -11.19 21.51
CA VAL A 365 20.02 -10.07 20.87
C VAL A 365 21.21 -10.62 20.08
N GLY A 366 21.08 -10.65 18.76
CA GLY A 366 22.12 -11.11 17.82
C GLY A 366 22.98 -9.98 17.25
N GLY A 367 23.94 -10.33 16.37
CA GLY A 367 24.79 -9.35 15.66
C GLY A 367 25.92 -8.74 16.51
N LEU A 368 26.20 -9.30 17.68
CA LEU A 368 27.22 -8.79 18.59
C LEU A 368 28.63 -9.18 18.12
N ARG A 369 29.61 -8.34 18.43
CA ARG A 369 31.03 -8.68 18.23
C ARG A 369 31.52 -9.69 19.26
N GLN A 370 32.35 -10.63 18.82
CA GLN A 370 32.97 -11.66 19.65
C GLN A 370 33.91 -11.08 20.70
N GLY A 371 33.99 -11.71 21.88
CA GLY A 371 34.90 -11.31 22.97
C GLY A 371 34.69 -9.90 23.52
N THR A 372 33.57 -9.25 23.20
CA THR A 372 33.33 -7.82 23.40
C THR A 372 32.39 -7.61 24.59
N MET A 373 32.70 -6.59 25.41
CA MET A 373 31.91 -6.20 26.57
C MET A 373 30.80 -5.24 26.15
N TYR A 374 29.56 -5.55 26.50
CA TYR A 374 28.38 -4.71 26.27
C TYR A 374 27.71 -4.35 27.58
N LEU A 375 27.07 -3.18 27.62
CA LEU A 375 26.06 -2.84 28.59
C LEU A 375 24.70 -2.94 27.91
N PHE A 376 23.75 -3.61 28.54
CA PHE A 376 22.37 -3.73 28.12
C PHE A 376 21.49 -2.99 29.11
N ARG A 377 20.57 -2.17 28.62
CA ARG A 377 19.58 -1.44 29.40
C ARG A 377 18.20 -1.93 29.01
N PHE A 378 17.39 -2.31 29.98
CA PHE A 378 16.06 -2.86 29.78
C PHE A 378 15.03 -1.96 30.42
N ALA A 379 13.93 -1.71 29.72
CA ALA A 379 12.76 -1.00 30.23
C ALA A 379 11.49 -1.70 29.77
N ALA A 380 10.40 -1.51 30.49
CA ALA A 380 9.06 -1.86 30.05
C ALA A 380 8.26 -0.62 29.68
N GLU A 381 7.26 -0.78 28.83
CA GLU A 381 6.32 0.29 28.48
C GLU A 381 4.89 -0.17 28.66
N ASN A 382 4.08 0.63 29.36
CA ASN A 382 2.64 0.45 29.50
C ASN A 382 1.89 1.68 28.91
N GLU A 383 0.59 1.82 29.18
CA GLU A 383 -0.20 2.97 28.69
C GLU A 383 0.24 4.34 29.29
N ALA A 384 0.88 4.35 30.46
CA ALA A 384 1.37 5.57 31.10
C ALA A 384 2.75 6.03 30.59
N GLY A 385 3.54 5.11 30.02
CA GLY A 385 4.82 5.44 29.41
C GLY A 385 5.89 4.39 29.63
N ILE A 386 7.15 4.81 29.45
CA ILE A 386 8.34 3.97 29.62
C ILE A 386 8.78 4.01 31.08
N GLY A 387 8.94 2.83 31.65
CA GLY A 387 9.30 2.60 33.04
C GLY A 387 10.78 2.77 33.35
N ASP A 388 11.12 2.49 34.61
CA ASP A 388 12.49 2.50 35.09
C ASP A 388 13.35 1.47 34.35
N THR A 389 14.66 1.74 34.33
CA THR A 389 15.59 0.98 33.51
C THR A 389 16.63 0.25 34.32
N VAL A 390 16.76 -1.06 34.11
CA VAL A 390 17.86 -1.87 34.67
C VAL A 390 19.00 -1.98 33.68
N THR A 391 20.25 -1.87 34.13
CA THR A 391 21.44 -2.01 33.28
C THR A 391 22.29 -3.21 33.70
N VAL A 392 22.59 -4.10 32.75
CA VAL A 392 23.38 -5.32 32.98
C VAL A 392 24.54 -5.39 31.99
N ALA A 393 25.74 -5.75 32.48
CA ALA A 393 26.94 -5.88 31.66
C ALA A 393 27.20 -7.34 31.25
N VAL A 394 27.40 -7.61 29.96
CA VAL A 394 27.70 -8.97 29.45
C VAL A 394 28.82 -8.98 28.42
N LYS A 395 29.74 -9.95 28.56
CA LYS A 395 30.85 -10.17 27.64
C LYS A 395 30.53 -11.35 26.74
N THR A 396 30.51 -11.13 25.42
CA THR A 396 30.36 -12.23 24.46
C THR A 396 31.56 -13.17 24.53
N THR A 397 31.34 -14.44 24.22
CA THR A 397 32.40 -15.45 24.29
C THR A 397 33.42 -15.27 23.17
N SER A 398 34.69 -15.58 23.43
CA SER A 398 35.78 -15.52 22.44
C SER A 398 36.24 -16.90 21.93
N LYS A 399 35.59 -17.97 22.38
CA LYS A 399 35.89 -19.36 21.99
C LYS A 399 34.59 -20.13 21.76
N ILE A 400 34.61 -21.10 20.85
CA ILE A 400 33.50 -22.04 20.64
C ILE A 400 33.31 -22.85 21.93
N LYS A 401 32.17 -22.72 22.61
CA LYS A 401 31.79 -23.63 23.71
C LYS A 401 31.39 -24.98 23.09
N LEU A 402 32.36 -25.88 22.98
CA LEU A 402 32.16 -27.26 22.53
C LEU A 402 31.56 -28.11 23.67
N SER A 403 30.32 -27.83 24.10
CA SER A 403 29.70 -28.60 25.20
C SER A 403 28.20 -28.86 25.08
N LYS A 404 27.64 -28.90 23.87
CA LYS A 404 26.33 -29.55 23.58
C LYS A 404 26.32 -30.15 22.17
N LEU A 405 27.16 -31.16 21.96
CA LEU A 405 27.06 -32.09 20.81
C LEU A 405 27.24 -33.51 21.34
N THR A 406 26.25 -33.96 22.12
CA THR A 406 25.98 -35.38 22.30
C THR A 406 24.49 -35.58 22.07
N ARG A 407 24.12 -35.91 20.83
CA ARG A 407 22.91 -36.67 20.59
C ARG A 407 23.20 -37.73 19.54
N SER A 408 22.91 -38.95 19.98
CA SER A 408 23.00 -40.24 19.32
C SER A 408 22.93 -40.21 17.80
N SER A 409 23.91 -40.90 17.20
CA SER A 409 23.78 -41.54 15.90
C SER A 409 22.54 -42.43 15.85
N SER A 410 21.61 -42.12 14.96
CA SER A 410 20.80 -43.13 14.29
C SER A 410 20.56 -42.65 12.86
N SER A 411 21.15 -43.40 11.95
CA SER A 411 21.02 -43.37 10.50
C SER A 411 19.57 -43.30 10.02
N HIS A 412 19.30 -42.48 9.01
CA HIS A 412 18.91 -42.94 7.67
C HIS A 412 18.73 -41.76 6.70
N PHE A 413 19.47 -41.82 5.58
CA PHE A 413 19.04 -41.58 4.18
C PHE A 413 18.14 -40.34 3.93
N GLN A 414 18.53 -39.30 3.18
CA GLN A 414 18.73 -39.30 1.72
C GLN A 414 19.22 -37.92 1.24
N GLN A 415 19.80 -37.96 0.04
CA GLN A 415 20.53 -36.94 -0.70
C GLN A 415 19.74 -35.64 -0.97
N LEU A 416 20.46 -34.54 -1.16
CA LEU A 416 20.40 -33.76 -2.41
C LEU A 416 21.57 -32.77 -2.53
N THR A 417 21.90 -32.54 -3.79
CA THR A 417 23.19 -32.16 -4.38
C THR A 417 23.52 -30.67 -4.30
N PHE A 418 24.80 -30.38 -4.08
CA PHE A 418 25.44 -29.08 -4.27
C PHE A 418 25.57 -28.74 -5.76
N TYR A 419 25.13 -27.55 -6.18
CA TYR A 419 25.66 -26.88 -7.37
C TYR A 419 26.45 -25.63 -6.95
N ARG A 420 27.72 -25.62 -7.34
CA ARG A 420 28.69 -24.53 -7.12
C ARG A 420 28.45 -23.42 -8.14
N PHE A 421 28.36 -22.18 -7.68
CA PHE A 421 28.55 -20.99 -8.51
C PHE A 421 30.05 -20.73 -8.69
N PHE A 422 30.49 -20.64 -9.96
CA PHE A 422 31.79 -20.07 -10.32
C PHE A 422 31.56 -18.75 -11.04
N SER A 423 32.20 -17.71 -10.53
CA SER A 423 32.37 -16.40 -11.13
C SER A 423 33.39 -16.45 -12.27
N LEU A 424 33.12 -15.79 -13.41
CA LEU A 424 34.15 -15.27 -14.30
C LEU A 424 33.66 -13.99 -14.99
N LEU A 425 34.46 -12.93 -14.81
CA LEU A 425 34.48 -11.69 -15.59
C LEU A 425 35.14 -11.95 -16.95
N PHE A 426 34.67 -11.30 -18.02
CA PHE A 426 35.53 -10.66 -19.04
C PHE A 426 34.70 -9.71 -19.94
N SER A 427 35.42 -8.88 -20.67
CA SER A 427 35.14 -7.50 -21.07
C SER A 427 34.76 -7.28 -22.55
N HIS A 428 34.22 -6.08 -22.81
CA HIS A 428 34.34 -5.24 -24.02
C HIS A 428 33.52 -5.56 -25.30
N MET A 429 32.66 -4.60 -25.70
CA MET A 429 32.82 -3.69 -26.86
C MET A 429 31.51 -3.44 -27.66
N VAL A 430 31.38 -2.17 -28.06
CA VAL A 430 30.26 -1.43 -28.70
C VAL A 430 30.04 -1.78 -30.17
N ILE A 431 28.78 -1.79 -30.65
CA ILE A 431 28.39 -1.26 -31.99
C ILE A 431 26.99 -0.62 -31.93
N LEU A 432 26.93 0.70 -32.18
CA LEU A 432 25.75 1.47 -32.61
C LEU A 432 25.56 1.28 -34.12
N LYS A 433 24.31 1.17 -34.61
CA LYS A 433 23.99 1.43 -36.02
C LYS A 433 22.62 2.07 -36.17
N SER A 434 22.61 3.24 -36.80
CA SER A 434 21.46 4.04 -37.20
C SER A 434 21.10 3.83 -38.68
N SER A 435 19.89 4.28 -39.00
CA SER A 435 19.39 4.78 -40.30
C SER A 435 18.95 3.75 -41.35
N LYS A 436 17.71 3.92 -41.82
CA LYS A 436 17.43 4.38 -43.18
C LYS A 436 16.04 5.05 -43.27
N PHE A 437 16.08 6.36 -43.45
CA PHE A 437 15.07 7.16 -44.13
C PHE A 437 15.15 6.85 -45.64
N ALA A 438 14.02 6.82 -46.34
CA ALA A 438 13.98 6.96 -47.80
C ALA A 438 12.83 7.90 -48.17
N ASN A 439 13.21 9.09 -48.65
CA ASN A 439 12.37 10.03 -49.38
C ASN A 439 12.53 9.76 -50.88
N PHE A 440 11.40 9.86 -51.59
CA PHE A 440 11.16 10.41 -52.94
C PHE A 440 12.21 10.30 -54.06
N ILE A 441 11.71 9.83 -55.22
CA ILE A 441 11.85 10.50 -56.52
C ILE A 441 10.44 10.82 -57.01
#